data_AF-A0A849T588-F1
#
_entry.id   AF-A0A849T588-F1
#
_cell.length_a   1.000
_cell.length_b   1.000
_cell.length_c   1.000
_cell.angle_alpha   90.00
_cell.angle_beta   90.00
_cell.angle_gamma   90.00
#
_symmetry.space_group_name_H-M   'P 1'
#
loop_
_entity.id
_entity.type
_entity.pdbx_description
1 polymer ?
#
loop_
_entity_poly.entity_id
_entity_poly.type
_entity_poly.pdbx_seq_one_letter_code
_entity_poly.pdbx_strand_id
1 'polypeptide(L)'
;MSLKFKILACILCSFSFGFEAHAYKYVIITDQADPKKSEEVIELFKNTYPFNTFSVEFEILKVDGNKLDCDSHYGIESKIGCKNGSEIQSMAQERGADQVMVVKELSKYGGSSAVGGGYPVITTSSDARVMIHEYLHTLGLCDEYKFKPSEAKLNCGTSRNTPNLAYIKPEDYYSSDSDARRKHMWDIPWFSSISRKTLITNSNQRVLGTDPTDPNSLAAINTARFPMAINGQANQIGLYRAGVCDNATPPVPTWKPEGIATVMSDISAGLGAHAEKTVDKILLSKGIKKKLDNEVPRNPEVVVQSQSQTHAEVGSVSRDIVNADPDQTVNNSSRGFFKSFFAWVGDLIRQIGNAMTR
;
A
#
# COMPACT_ATOMS: atom_id res chain seq x y z
N MET A 1 -16.71 60.14 -4.32
CA MET A 1 -16.09 58.79 -4.37
C MET A 1 -17.04 57.80 -3.73
N SER A 2 -17.52 56.82 -4.50
CA SER A 2 -18.68 55.96 -4.18
C SER A 2 -18.35 54.87 -3.16
N LEU A 3 -19.27 54.66 -2.19
CA LEU A 3 -19.23 53.63 -1.13
C LEU A 3 -19.01 52.20 -1.69
N LYS A 4 -19.25 51.98 -2.98
CA LYS A 4 -19.04 50.69 -3.68
C LYS A 4 -17.57 50.28 -3.80
N PHE A 5 -16.60 51.20 -3.71
CA PHE A 5 -15.17 50.86 -3.82
C PHE A 5 -14.53 50.34 -2.52
N LYS A 6 -15.13 50.61 -1.35
CA LYS A 6 -14.58 50.12 -0.06
C LYS A 6 -14.96 48.66 0.24
N ILE A 7 -16.08 48.18 -0.29
CA ILE A 7 -16.53 46.78 -0.11
C ILE A 7 -15.66 45.81 -0.92
N LEU A 8 -15.18 46.21 -2.10
CA LEU A 8 -14.33 45.37 -2.95
C LEU A 8 -12.93 45.14 -2.34
N ALA A 9 -12.40 46.11 -1.59
CA ALA A 9 -11.11 45.98 -0.91
C ALA A 9 -11.15 45.06 0.32
N CYS A 10 -12.27 44.99 1.05
CA CYS A 10 -12.43 44.04 2.17
C CYS A 10 -12.61 42.57 1.70
N ILE A 11 -13.18 42.36 0.51
CA ILE A 11 -13.35 41.01 -0.06
C ILE A 11 -12.01 40.46 -0.58
N LEU A 12 -11.11 41.30 -1.09
CA LEU A 12 -9.78 40.85 -1.55
C LEU A 12 -8.77 40.58 -0.42
N CYS A 13 -8.87 41.23 0.75
CA CYS A 13 -7.94 40.96 1.87
C CYS A 13 -8.30 39.72 2.71
N SER A 14 -9.45 39.09 2.48
CA SER A 14 -9.96 37.98 3.31
C SER A 14 -9.73 36.58 2.72
N PHE A 15 -9.06 36.47 1.56
CA PHE A 15 -8.75 35.18 0.92
C PHE A 15 -7.26 34.82 0.93
N SER A 16 -6.47 35.46 1.78
CA SER A 16 -5.16 34.95 2.21
C SER A 16 -5.34 33.94 3.33
N PHE A 17 -6.28 33.00 3.21
CA PHE A 17 -6.19 31.75 3.95
C PHE A 17 -4.98 31.04 3.37
N GLY A 18 -3.81 31.28 3.97
CA GLY A 18 -2.65 30.46 3.76
C GLY A 18 -3.11 29.03 3.94
N PHE A 19 -3.12 28.28 2.84
CA PHE A 19 -3.29 26.84 2.91
C PHE A 19 -2.06 26.35 3.67
N GLU A 20 -2.17 26.28 5.00
CA GLU A 20 -1.21 25.53 5.80
C GLU A 20 -1.15 24.16 5.15
N ALA A 21 0.00 23.87 4.56
CA ALA A 21 0.23 22.59 3.93
C ALA A 21 0.28 21.57 5.08
N HIS A 22 -0.88 21.04 5.46
CA HIS A 22 -0.99 19.97 6.43
C HIS A 22 -0.11 18.81 5.95
N ALA A 23 1.01 18.60 6.64
CA ALA A 23 1.83 17.43 6.43
C ALA A 23 1.04 16.22 6.91
N TYR A 24 1.08 15.12 6.15
CA TYR A 24 0.36 13.93 6.54
C TYR A 24 1.01 13.35 7.80
N LYS A 25 0.23 13.02 8.84
CA LYS A 25 0.77 12.68 10.16
C LYS A 25 0.42 11.27 10.60
N TYR A 26 1.46 10.51 10.97
CA TYR A 26 1.37 9.21 11.60
C TYR A 26 1.59 9.33 13.10
N VAL A 27 0.63 8.87 13.88
CA VAL A 27 0.76 8.77 15.34
C VAL A 27 0.90 7.30 15.72
N ILE A 28 2.03 6.94 16.32
CA ILE A 28 2.28 5.62 16.88
C ILE A 28 1.95 5.67 18.37
N ILE A 29 0.89 5.01 18.79
CA ILE A 29 0.51 4.90 20.20
C ILE A 29 1.17 3.66 20.79
N THR A 30 1.84 3.82 21.93
CA THR A 30 2.59 2.74 22.56
C THR A 30 2.52 2.79 24.07
N ASP A 31 2.57 1.64 24.74
CA ASP A 31 2.70 1.52 26.19
C ASP A 31 4.09 1.03 26.62
N GLN A 32 5.06 1.06 25.71
CA GLN A 32 6.46 0.80 26.02
C GLN A 32 7.01 1.86 26.98
N ALA A 33 7.75 1.41 28.01
CA ALA A 33 8.56 2.30 28.83
C ALA A 33 9.65 2.99 27.97
N ASP A 34 10.32 2.20 27.11
CA ASP A 34 11.31 2.61 26.13
C ASP A 34 10.76 2.39 24.71
N PRO A 35 10.47 3.44 23.92
CA PRO A 35 9.69 3.33 22.67
C PRO A 35 10.51 2.78 21.50
N LYS A 36 11.57 2.01 21.76
CA LYS A 36 12.52 1.51 20.77
C LYS A 36 11.87 0.82 19.57
N LYS A 37 10.86 -0.04 19.80
CA LYS A 37 10.17 -0.70 18.67
C LYS A 37 9.39 0.30 17.82
N SER A 38 8.82 1.34 18.44
CA SER A 38 8.13 2.41 17.70
C SER A 38 9.12 3.22 16.87
N GLU A 39 10.33 3.47 17.38
CA GLU A 39 11.41 4.12 16.63
C GLU A 39 11.91 3.26 15.47
N GLU A 40 12.06 1.94 15.67
CA GLU A 40 12.38 0.97 14.59
C GLU A 40 11.33 1.02 13.47
N VAL A 41 10.05 1.10 13.81
CA VAL A 41 8.95 1.24 12.85
C VAL A 41 9.10 2.55 12.06
N ILE A 42 9.33 3.68 12.73
CA ILE A 42 9.51 4.98 12.05
C ILE A 42 10.67 4.91 11.05
N GLU A 43 11.81 4.36 11.48
CA GLU A 43 13.00 4.25 10.63
C GLU A 43 12.75 3.34 9.43
N LEU A 44 12.03 2.24 9.64
CA LEU A 44 11.64 1.34 8.56
C LEU A 44 10.78 2.06 7.50
N PHE A 45 9.77 2.83 7.90
CA PHE A 45 8.96 3.62 6.96
C PHE A 45 9.79 4.72 6.27
N LYS A 46 10.70 5.38 6.99
CA LYS A 46 11.59 6.40 6.41
C LYS A 46 12.57 5.83 5.39
N ASN A 47 12.86 4.53 5.44
CA ASN A 47 13.84 3.87 4.57
C ASN A 47 13.24 2.96 3.50
N THR A 48 11.93 2.68 3.52
CA THR A 48 11.30 1.74 2.59
C THR A 48 10.48 2.45 1.52
N TYR A 49 10.68 2.12 0.25
CA TYR A 49 9.83 2.60 -0.84
C TYR A 49 8.42 1.96 -0.74
N PRO A 50 7.33 2.70 -1.00
CA PRO A 50 7.28 4.11 -1.43
C PRO A 50 7.26 5.12 -0.29
N PHE A 51 7.13 4.66 0.96
CA PHE A 51 6.94 5.51 2.15
C PHE A 51 8.04 6.57 2.32
N ASN A 52 9.29 6.21 2.03
CA ASN A 52 10.44 7.10 2.12
C ASN A 52 10.36 8.34 1.20
N THR A 53 9.52 8.31 0.17
CA THR A 53 9.32 9.42 -0.78
C THR A 53 8.23 10.41 -0.37
N PHE A 54 7.39 10.07 0.62
CA PHE A 54 6.28 10.92 1.06
C PHE A 54 6.66 11.81 2.25
N SER A 55 6.13 13.03 2.28
CA SER A 55 6.29 13.97 3.38
C SER A 55 5.33 13.61 4.51
N VAL A 56 5.75 12.67 5.36
CA VAL A 56 4.99 12.19 6.51
C VAL A 56 5.70 12.59 7.81
N GLU A 57 4.96 13.22 8.72
CA GLU A 57 5.37 13.47 10.09
C GLU A 57 5.07 12.24 10.96
N PHE A 58 5.97 11.90 11.88
CA PHE A 58 5.77 10.82 12.83
C PHE A 58 5.79 11.38 14.26
N GLU A 59 4.81 10.98 15.07
CA GLU A 59 4.76 11.24 16.51
C GLU A 59 4.61 9.90 17.26
N ILE A 60 5.34 9.75 18.37
CA ILE A 60 5.16 8.64 19.30
C ILE A 60 4.40 9.15 20.51
N LEU A 61 3.21 8.59 20.76
CA LEU A 61 2.39 8.89 21.92
C LEU A 61 2.47 7.73 22.92
N LYS A 62 3.17 7.96 24.04
CA LYS A 62 3.20 7.01 25.15
C LYS A 62 1.92 7.08 25.97
N VAL A 63 1.34 5.93 26.30
CA VAL A 63 0.11 5.79 27.09
C VAL A 63 0.24 4.66 28.10
N ASP A 64 -0.63 4.64 29.11
CA ASP A 64 -0.73 3.49 30.01
C ASP A 64 -1.28 2.27 29.26
N GLY A 65 -0.73 1.08 29.53
CA GLY A 65 -1.11 -0.15 28.83
C GLY A 65 -2.60 -0.51 28.93
N ASN A 66 -3.27 -0.06 30.00
CA ASN A 66 -4.71 -0.24 30.22
C ASN A 66 -5.57 0.60 29.26
N LYS A 67 -5.04 1.71 28.72
CA LYS A 67 -5.75 2.52 27.71
C LYS A 67 -5.82 1.82 26.37
N LEU A 68 -4.86 0.95 26.07
CA LEU A 68 -4.86 0.17 24.83
C LEU A 68 -5.75 -1.09 24.95
N ASP A 69 -5.65 -1.81 26.07
CA ASP A 69 -6.32 -3.12 26.30
C ASP A 69 -6.23 -4.05 25.08
N CYS A 70 -5.00 -4.30 24.62
CA CYS A 70 -4.74 -5.19 23.49
C CYS A 70 -4.37 -6.61 23.95
N ASP A 71 -4.98 -7.61 23.33
CA ASP A 71 -4.76 -9.03 23.59
C ASP A 71 -5.06 -9.88 22.33
N SER A 72 -4.87 -11.19 22.43
CA SER A 72 -5.20 -12.13 21.35
C SER A 72 -6.70 -12.16 21.08
N HIS A 73 -7.08 -12.12 19.81
CA HIS A 73 -8.47 -12.14 19.36
C HIS A 73 -8.83 -13.49 18.71
N TYR A 74 -10.10 -13.88 18.81
CA TYR A 74 -10.67 -15.07 18.14
C TYR A 74 -9.97 -16.41 18.44
N GLY A 75 -9.27 -16.52 19.58
CA GLY A 75 -8.50 -17.72 19.94
C GLY A 75 -7.26 -17.94 19.08
N ILE A 76 -6.80 -16.94 18.32
CA ILE A 76 -5.57 -16.98 17.55
C ILE A 76 -4.53 -16.17 18.32
N GLU A 77 -3.54 -16.85 18.90
CA GLU A 77 -2.56 -16.24 19.80
C GLU A 77 -1.83 -15.06 19.18
N SER A 78 -1.42 -15.17 17.91
CA SER A 78 -0.68 -14.14 17.19
C SER A 78 -1.55 -13.00 16.65
N LYS A 79 -2.89 -13.11 16.71
CA LYS A 79 -3.79 -12.07 16.20
C LYS A 79 -4.12 -11.08 17.31
N ILE A 80 -3.38 -9.97 17.36
CA ILE A 80 -3.46 -9.00 18.45
C ILE A 80 -4.42 -7.87 18.09
N GLY A 81 -5.51 -7.75 18.84
CA GLY A 81 -6.49 -6.67 18.70
C GLY A 81 -6.64 -5.88 19.99
N CYS A 82 -7.08 -4.63 19.88
CA CYS A 82 -7.26 -3.73 21.02
C CYS A 82 -8.76 -3.49 21.25
N LYS A 83 -9.23 -3.65 22.50
CA LYS A 83 -10.64 -3.46 22.84
C LYS A 83 -11.05 -1.98 22.88
N ASN A 84 -10.11 -1.10 23.23
CA ASN A 84 -10.36 0.34 23.38
C ASN A 84 -10.17 1.12 22.06
N GLY A 85 -10.67 0.59 20.94
CA GLY A 85 -10.44 1.18 19.63
C GLY A 85 -10.97 2.61 19.47
N SER A 86 -12.09 2.94 20.11
CA SER A 86 -12.64 4.31 20.12
C SER A 86 -11.72 5.29 20.85
N GLU A 87 -11.12 4.88 21.97
CA GLU A 87 -10.18 5.71 22.73
C GLU A 87 -8.88 5.92 21.94
N ILE A 88 -8.35 4.86 21.31
CA ILE A 88 -7.17 4.93 20.43
C ILE A 88 -7.41 5.94 19.29
N GLN A 89 -8.56 5.88 18.64
CA GLN A 89 -8.90 6.83 17.58
C GLN A 89 -9.07 8.26 18.11
N SER A 90 -9.71 8.46 19.27
CA SER A 90 -9.85 9.78 19.90
C SER A 90 -8.48 10.40 20.19
N MET A 91 -7.58 9.64 20.84
CA MET A 91 -6.22 10.11 21.14
C MET A 91 -5.45 10.49 19.87
N ALA A 92 -5.60 9.73 18.79
CA ALA A 92 -4.98 10.04 17.52
C ALA A 92 -5.57 11.31 16.87
N GLN A 93 -6.89 11.47 16.89
CA GLN A 93 -7.58 12.65 16.36
C GLN A 93 -7.22 13.93 17.12
N GLU A 94 -7.10 13.87 18.44
CA GLU A 94 -6.64 14.98 19.29
C GLU A 94 -5.22 15.46 18.93
N ARG A 95 -4.42 14.59 18.30
CA ARG A 95 -3.06 14.89 17.80
C ARG A 95 -3.02 15.29 16.32
N GLY A 96 -4.18 15.36 15.66
CA GLY A 96 -4.27 15.61 14.23
C GLY A 96 -3.71 14.47 13.38
N ALA A 97 -3.78 13.22 13.86
CA ALA A 97 -3.30 12.07 13.11
C ALA A 97 -4.18 11.80 11.88
N ASP A 98 -3.55 11.59 10.73
CA ASP A 98 -4.23 11.04 9.55
C ASP A 98 -4.21 9.51 9.53
N GLN A 99 -3.23 8.90 10.20
CA GLN A 99 -3.14 7.47 10.44
C GLN A 99 -2.64 7.22 11.86
N VAL A 100 -3.31 6.31 12.53
CA VAL A 100 -2.86 5.76 13.82
C VAL A 100 -2.27 4.38 13.62
N MET A 101 -1.22 4.07 14.37
CA MET A 101 -0.59 2.76 14.49
C MET A 101 -0.41 2.46 15.98
N VAL A 102 -0.38 1.18 16.36
CA VAL A 102 -0.22 0.77 17.75
C VAL A 102 0.94 -0.19 17.89
N VAL A 103 1.84 0.09 18.83
CA VAL A 103 2.90 -0.84 19.22
C VAL A 103 2.73 -1.18 20.70
N LYS A 104 2.27 -2.40 20.95
CA LYS A 104 1.93 -2.90 22.28
C LYS A 104 3.11 -3.66 22.90
N GLU A 105 3.45 -3.32 24.15
CA GLU A 105 4.42 -4.06 24.96
C GLU A 105 3.84 -5.43 25.36
N LEU A 106 4.26 -6.47 24.63
CA LEU A 106 3.87 -7.86 24.84
C LEU A 106 5.00 -8.77 24.40
N SER A 107 5.35 -9.75 25.25
CA SER A 107 6.40 -10.74 24.95
C SER A 107 6.00 -11.73 23.85
N LYS A 108 4.70 -11.91 23.58
CA LYS A 108 4.20 -12.81 22.53
C LYS A 108 4.23 -12.17 21.14
N TYR A 109 4.63 -12.96 20.14
CA TYR A 109 4.67 -12.50 18.75
C TYR A 109 3.25 -12.28 18.23
N GLY A 110 2.99 -11.13 17.61
CA GLY A 110 1.73 -10.94 16.91
C GLY A 110 1.53 -9.56 16.30
N GLY A 111 0.48 -9.49 15.51
CA GLY A 111 -0.01 -8.29 14.86
C GLY A 111 -1.41 -8.50 14.33
N SER A 112 -2.13 -7.41 14.08
CA SER A 112 -3.33 -7.46 13.24
C SER A 112 -3.74 -6.07 12.78
N SER A 113 -4.57 -6.07 11.74
CA SER A 113 -5.21 -4.90 11.18
C SER A 113 -6.47 -5.33 10.42
N ALA A 114 -7.28 -4.35 10.03
CA ALA A 114 -8.44 -4.58 9.18
C ALA A 114 -8.13 -4.20 7.74
N VAL A 115 -8.64 -4.99 6.79
CA VAL A 115 -8.50 -4.67 5.36
C VAL A 115 -9.36 -3.45 5.01
N GLY A 116 -8.73 -2.42 4.46
CA GLY A 116 -9.39 -1.21 3.96
C GLY A 116 -9.66 -0.13 5.03
N GLY A 117 -9.06 -0.22 6.21
CA GLY A 117 -9.13 0.84 7.21
C GLY A 117 -8.60 0.43 8.59
N GLY A 118 -8.98 1.20 9.61
CA GLY A 118 -8.55 0.96 10.98
C GLY A 118 -7.09 1.34 11.24
N TYR A 119 -6.53 0.77 12.30
CA TYR A 119 -5.14 0.96 12.71
C TYR A 119 -4.44 -0.38 12.81
N PRO A 120 -3.19 -0.50 12.32
CA PRO A 120 -2.39 -1.68 12.53
C PRO A 120 -1.91 -1.73 13.98
N VAL A 121 -1.84 -2.94 14.52
CA VAL A 121 -1.31 -3.25 15.84
C VAL A 121 -0.20 -4.27 15.68
N ILE A 122 0.94 -4.06 16.35
CA ILE A 122 2.01 -5.06 16.49
C ILE A 122 2.45 -5.17 17.95
N THR A 123 3.16 -6.25 18.28
CA THR A 123 3.81 -6.42 19.60
C THR A 123 5.30 -6.09 19.59
N THR A 124 5.88 -5.85 20.77
CA THR A 124 7.32 -5.62 20.91
C THR A 124 8.20 -6.79 20.50
N SER A 125 7.70 -8.03 20.57
CA SER A 125 8.45 -9.21 20.12
C SER A 125 8.32 -9.51 18.62
N SER A 126 7.48 -8.77 17.89
CA SER A 126 7.39 -8.89 16.44
C SER A 126 8.50 -8.10 15.72
N ASP A 127 8.81 -8.51 14.49
CA ASP A 127 9.66 -7.71 13.59
C ASP A 127 8.95 -6.39 13.25
N ALA A 128 9.67 -5.27 13.19
CA ALA A 128 9.08 -3.97 12.84
C ALA A 128 8.42 -3.99 11.44
N ARG A 129 8.84 -4.90 10.56
CA ARG A 129 8.25 -5.14 9.23
C ARG A 129 6.82 -5.66 9.29
N VAL A 130 6.42 -6.28 10.40
CA VAL A 130 5.01 -6.61 10.65
C VAL A 130 4.18 -5.33 10.61
N MET A 131 4.68 -4.17 11.05
CA MET A 131 3.92 -2.92 10.93
C MET A 131 3.66 -2.53 9.48
N ILE A 132 4.63 -2.73 8.58
CA ILE A 132 4.40 -2.47 7.15
C ILE A 132 3.34 -3.43 6.62
N HIS A 133 3.45 -4.72 6.91
CA HIS A 133 2.46 -5.73 6.51
C HIS A 133 1.05 -5.34 6.96
N GLU A 134 0.88 -5.04 8.25
CA GLU A 134 -0.40 -4.63 8.83
C GLU A 134 -0.89 -3.29 8.27
N TYR A 135 0.02 -2.35 8.02
CA TYR A 135 -0.34 -1.08 7.39
C TYR A 135 -0.87 -1.28 5.95
N LEU A 136 -0.31 -2.21 5.19
CA LEU A 136 -0.78 -2.52 3.83
C LEU A 136 -2.22 -3.04 3.82
N HIS A 137 -2.65 -3.79 4.85
CA HIS A 137 -4.06 -4.13 5.00
C HIS A 137 -4.94 -2.90 5.18
N THR A 138 -4.52 -1.89 5.95
CA THR A 138 -5.29 -0.64 6.07
C THR A 138 -5.44 0.10 4.73
N LEU A 139 -4.54 -0.15 3.78
CA LEU A 139 -4.62 0.33 2.40
C LEU A 139 -5.46 -0.55 1.47
N GLY A 140 -5.99 -1.66 1.98
CA GLY A 140 -6.90 -2.56 1.28
C GLY A 140 -6.23 -3.79 0.66
N LEU A 141 -4.96 -4.05 0.93
CA LEU A 141 -4.28 -5.27 0.46
C LEU A 141 -4.67 -6.47 1.34
N CYS A 142 -4.66 -7.68 0.76
CA CYS A 142 -4.91 -8.93 1.48
C CYS A 142 -3.62 -9.73 1.69
N ASP A 143 -3.69 -10.69 2.59
CA ASP A 143 -2.66 -11.71 2.75
C ASP A 143 -2.47 -12.52 1.48
N GLU A 144 -1.23 -12.88 1.21
CA GLU A 144 -0.81 -13.74 0.11
C GLU A 144 -0.33 -15.11 0.58
N TYR A 145 -0.21 -15.33 1.90
CA TYR A 145 0.15 -16.64 2.46
C TYR A 145 -1.05 -17.57 2.58
N LYS A 146 -0.78 -18.88 2.56
CA LYS A 146 -1.79 -19.92 2.72
C LYS A 146 -2.28 -19.97 4.17
N PHE A 147 -3.56 -19.71 4.38
CA PHE A 147 -4.18 -19.78 5.70
C PHE A 147 -4.19 -21.20 6.25
N LYS A 148 -4.05 -21.33 7.57
CA LYS A 148 -4.35 -22.60 8.26
C LYS A 148 -5.85 -22.92 8.10
N PRO A 149 -6.28 -24.19 8.22
CA PRO A 149 -7.69 -24.55 8.08
C PRO A 149 -8.65 -23.74 8.99
N SER A 150 -8.23 -23.44 10.23
CA SER A 150 -9.01 -22.62 11.17
C SER A 150 -9.17 -21.18 10.72
N GLU A 151 -8.12 -20.59 10.15
CA GLU A 151 -8.11 -19.22 9.63
C GLU A 151 -8.88 -19.12 8.31
N ALA A 152 -8.73 -20.12 7.43
CA ALA A 152 -9.41 -20.16 6.13
C ALA A 152 -10.94 -20.11 6.30
N LYS A 153 -11.49 -20.78 7.31
CA LYS A 153 -12.93 -20.70 7.65
C LYS A 153 -13.40 -19.28 7.95
N LEU A 154 -12.54 -18.46 8.56
CA LEU A 154 -12.86 -17.08 8.94
C LEU A 154 -12.64 -16.12 7.77
N ASN A 155 -11.54 -16.29 7.02
CA ASN A 155 -11.05 -15.30 6.08
C ASN A 155 -11.49 -15.56 4.62
N CYS A 156 -11.85 -16.78 4.24
CA CYS A 156 -12.17 -17.10 2.83
C CYS A 156 -13.68 -17.03 2.49
N GLY A 157 -14.55 -16.83 3.49
CA GLY A 157 -16.01 -16.84 3.31
C GLY A 157 -16.60 -15.63 2.57
N THR A 158 -15.87 -14.51 2.52
CA THR A 158 -16.29 -13.26 1.84
C THR A 158 -15.26 -12.84 0.80
N SER A 159 -14.91 -13.79 -0.08
CA SER A 159 -13.93 -13.62 -1.15
C SER A 159 -14.21 -12.37 -1.98
N ARG A 160 -13.41 -11.32 -1.80
CA ARG A 160 -13.49 -10.06 -2.54
C ARG A 160 -12.13 -9.76 -3.15
N ASN A 161 -12.11 -9.45 -4.44
CA ASN A 161 -10.89 -9.01 -5.11
C ASN A 161 -10.35 -7.74 -4.45
N THR A 162 -9.05 -7.75 -4.15
CA THR A 162 -8.28 -6.63 -3.61
C THR A 162 -7.14 -6.28 -4.56
N PRO A 163 -6.47 -5.13 -4.38
CA PRO A 163 -5.43 -4.71 -5.32
C PRO A 163 -4.30 -5.73 -5.56
N ASN A 164 -4.03 -6.63 -4.60
CA ASN A 164 -3.00 -7.66 -4.72
C ASN A 164 -3.53 -9.11 -4.71
N LEU A 165 -4.84 -9.33 -4.61
CA LEU A 165 -5.41 -10.68 -4.56
C LEU A 165 -6.71 -10.77 -5.37
N ALA A 166 -6.79 -11.77 -6.26
CA ALA A 166 -7.98 -12.04 -7.05
C ALA A 166 -8.53 -13.44 -6.77
N TYR A 167 -9.85 -13.56 -6.72
CA TYR A 167 -10.57 -14.81 -6.51
C TYR A 167 -11.23 -15.20 -7.83
N ILE A 168 -10.57 -16.07 -8.59
CA ILE A 168 -10.99 -16.43 -9.94
C ILE A 168 -11.07 -17.93 -10.03
N LYS A 169 -12.28 -18.46 -10.18
CA LYS A 169 -12.49 -19.88 -10.50
C LYS A 169 -12.05 -20.11 -11.96
N PRO A 170 -11.01 -20.92 -12.21
CA PRO A 170 -10.59 -21.20 -13.57
C PRO A 170 -11.65 -22.04 -14.29
N GLU A 171 -11.76 -21.86 -15.60
CA GLU A 171 -12.40 -22.85 -16.48
C GLU A 171 -11.48 -24.06 -16.66
N ASP A 172 -12.05 -25.19 -17.05
CA ASP A 172 -11.27 -26.41 -17.35
C ASP A 172 -10.26 -26.17 -18.47
N TYR A 173 -10.60 -25.30 -19.43
CA TYR A 173 -9.79 -25.03 -20.61
C TYR A 173 -10.08 -23.67 -21.25
N TYR A 174 -9.02 -22.93 -21.62
CA TYR A 174 -9.09 -21.74 -22.46
C TYR A 174 -8.56 -22.04 -23.87
N SER A 175 -9.18 -21.45 -24.89
CA SER A 175 -8.74 -21.64 -26.28
C SER A 175 -7.39 -20.98 -26.59
N SER A 176 -7.04 -19.92 -25.86
CA SER A 176 -5.75 -19.21 -25.92
C SER A 176 -5.60 -18.25 -24.74
N ASP A 177 -4.41 -17.66 -24.55
CA ASP A 177 -4.22 -16.55 -23.60
C ASP A 177 -5.12 -15.35 -23.92
N SER A 178 -5.33 -15.06 -25.21
CA SER A 178 -6.21 -13.95 -25.63
C SER A 178 -7.67 -14.16 -25.21
N ASP A 179 -8.12 -15.41 -25.19
CA ASP A 179 -9.45 -15.81 -24.72
C ASP A 179 -9.56 -15.65 -23.20
N ALA A 180 -8.58 -16.16 -22.44
CA ALA A 180 -8.51 -15.97 -21.00
C ALA A 180 -8.51 -14.48 -20.61
N ARG A 181 -7.71 -13.67 -21.32
CA ARG A 181 -7.63 -12.21 -21.10
C ARG A 181 -8.96 -11.52 -21.34
N ARG A 182 -9.66 -11.88 -22.42
CA ARG A 182 -10.97 -11.29 -22.73
C ARG A 182 -11.98 -11.60 -21.63
N LYS A 183 -11.98 -12.83 -21.11
CA LYS A 183 -12.90 -13.28 -20.06
C LYS A 183 -12.61 -12.63 -18.71
N HIS A 184 -11.33 -12.54 -18.32
CA HIS A 184 -10.93 -12.17 -16.96
C HIS A 184 -10.39 -10.75 -16.79
N MET A 185 -10.47 -9.89 -17.82
CA MET A 185 -9.94 -8.52 -17.71
C MET A 185 -10.54 -7.70 -16.56
N TRP A 186 -11.77 -8.02 -16.15
CA TRP A 186 -12.47 -7.37 -15.05
C TRP A 186 -12.33 -8.09 -13.72
N ASP A 187 -11.90 -9.35 -13.75
CA ASP A 187 -11.70 -10.18 -12.54
C ASP A 187 -10.31 -9.98 -11.93
N ILE A 188 -9.37 -9.42 -12.70
CA ILE A 188 -7.97 -9.21 -12.29
C ILE A 188 -7.76 -7.72 -11.99
N PRO A 189 -7.69 -7.30 -10.71
CA PRO A 189 -7.60 -5.88 -10.34
C PRO A 189 -6.40 -5.13 -10.94
N TRP A 190 -5.32 -5.85 -11.24
CA TRP A 190 -4.09 -5.33 -11.83
C TRP A 190 -3.93 -5.66 -13.32
N PHE A 191 -5.01 -6.03 -14.02
CA PHE A 191 -4.95 -6.46 -15.42
C PHE A 191 -4.20 -5.47 -16.32
N SER A 192 -4.41 -4.18 -16.12
CA SER A 192 -3.76 -3.10 -16.88
C SER A 192 -2.24 -3.02 -16.67
N SER A 193 -1.72 -3.60 -15.59
CA SER A 193 -0.30 -3.69 -15.28
C SER A 193 0.37 -4.92 -15.92
N ILE A 194 -0.40 -5.89 -16.42
CA ILE A 194 0.12 -7.11 -17.05
C ILE A 194 0.57 -6.78 -18.48
N SER A 195 1.86 -6.94 -18.76
CA SER A 195 2.41 -6.80 -20.10
C SER A 195 1.70 -7.75 -21.09
N ARG A 196 1.50 -7.32 -22.34
CA ARG A 196 0.97 -8.18 -23.41
C ARG A 196 1.83 -9.42 -23.68
N LYS A 197 3.11 -9.39 -23.28
CA LYS A 197 4.05 -10.52 -23.41
C LYS A 197 4.00 -11.50 -22.23
N THR A 198 3.40 -11.13 -21.09
CA THR A 198 3.18 -12.04 -19.97
C THR A 198 1.95 -12.88 -20.25
N LEU A 199 2.02 -14.20 -20.25
CA LEU A 199 0.80 -15.02 -20.35
C LEU A 199 0.07 -14.99 -18.99
N ILE A 200 -1.25 -14.86 -18.99
CA ILE A 200 -2.10 -15.11 -17.80
C ILE A 200 -2.61 -16.56 -17.78
N THR A 201 -2.28 -17.34 -18.80
CA THR A 201 -2.36 -18.79 -18.83
C THR A 201 -0.98 -19.42 -18.63
N ASN A 202 -0.94 -20.69 -18.27
CA ASN A 202 0.32 -21.43 -18.12
C ASN A 202 0.99 -21.65 -19.49
N SER A 203 2.17 -22.27 -19.49
CA SER A 203 2.98 -22.52 -20.69
C SER A 203 2.25 -23.27 -21.82
N ASN A 204 1.23 -24.07 -21.52
CA ASN A 204 0.41 -24.73 -22.54
C ASN A 204 -0.75 -23.87 -23.08
N GLN A 205 -0.90 -22.64 -22.57
CA GLN A 205 -1.92 -21.62 -22.91
C GLN A 205 -3.38 -22.00 -22.66
N ARG A 206 -3.61 -23.02 -21.83
CA ARG A 206 -4.93 -23.67 -21.72
C ARG A 206 -5.49 -23.64 -20.31
N VAL A 207 -4.66 -23.38 -19.30
CA VAL A 207 -5.09 -23.27 -17.91
C VAL A 207 -4.74 -21.88 -17.39
N LEU A 208 -5.63 -21.27 -16.61
CA LEU A 208 -5.37 -19.98 -15.97
C LEU A 208 -4.12 -20.10 -15.07
N GLY A 209 -3.24 -19.10 -15.12
CA GLY A 209 -2.09 -18.96 -14.24
C GLY A 209 -0.76 -18.74 -14.98
N THR A 210 -0.02 -17.69 -14.63
CA THR A 210 1.35 -17.48 -15.10
C THR A 210 2.30 -18.45 -14.39
N ASP A 211 3.15 -19.14 -15.14
CA ASP A 211 4.17 -20.03 -14.56
C ASP A 211 5.25 -19.20 -13.84
N PRO A 212 5.51 -19.41 -12.53
CA PRO A 212 6.60 -18.75 -11.84
C PRO A 212 7.93 -19.34 -12.28
N THR A 213 8.95 -18.48 -12.45
CA THR A 213 10.32 -18.94 -12.73
C THR A 213 11.05 -19.39 -11.47
N ASP A 214 10.74 -18.78 -10.33
CA ASP A 214 11.27 -19.14 -9.03
C ASP A 214 10.25 -18.83 -7.92
N PRO A 215 9.37 -19.78 -7.56
CA PRO A 215 8.33 -19.57 -6.57
C PRO A 215 8.86 -19.37 -5.13
N ASN A 216 10.15 -19.63 -4.89
CA ASN A 216 10.78 -19.50 -3.57
C ASN A 216 11.57 -18.18 -3.41
N SER A 217 11.66 -17.39 -4.47
CA SER A 217 12.36 -16.11 -4.39
C SER A 217 11.57 -15.09 -3.56
N LEU A 218 12.29 -14.26 -2.81
CA LEU A 218 11.73 -13.18 -2.02
C LEU A 218 11.89 -11.85 -2.77
N ALA A 219 10.86 -11.01 -2.74
CA ALA A 219 10.98 -9.63 -3.19
C ALA A 219 12.10 -8.92 -2.42
N ALA A 220 12.96 -8.19 -3.13
CA ALA A 220 14.02 -7.43 -2.50
C ALA A 220 13.45 -6.27 -1.68
N ILE A 221 14.10 -5.93 -0.57
CA ILE A 221 13.76 -4.76 0.23
C ILE A 221 14.23 -3.52 -0.54
N ASN A 222 13.28 -2.72 -1.03
CA ASN A 222 13.59 -1.53 -1.80
C ASN A 222 13.78 -0.30 -0.89
N THR A 223 15.03 0.11 -0.73
CA THR A 223 15.40 1.35 -0.02
C THR A 223 15.64 2.54 -0.96
N ALA A 224 15.46 2.34 -2.27
CA ALA A 224 15.57 3.41 -3.25
C ALA A 224 14.33 4.33 -3.19
N ARG A 225 14.31 5.35 -4.06
CA ARG A 225 13.20 6.31 -4.17
C ARG A 225 12.34 6.13 -5.41
N PHE A 226 12.54 5.03 -6.09
CA PHE A 226 11.81 4.66 -7.28
C PHE A 226 11.34 3.22 -7.11
N PRO A 227 10.22 2.85 -7.76
CA PRO A 227 9.72 1.50 -7.68
C PRO A 227 10.75 0.54 -8.30
N MET A 228 10.79 -0.68 -7.78
CA MET A 228 11.59 -1.75 -8.34
C MET A 228 11.32 -1.89 -9.84
N ALA A 229 12.40 -2.05 -10.59
CA ALA A 229 12.30 -2.33 -12.01
C ALA A 229 11.61 -3.68 -12.21
N ILE A 230 10.65 -3.70 -13.14
CA ILE A 230 10.09 -4.94 -13.68
C ILE A 230 11.07 -5.42 -14.74
N ASN A 231 12.23 -5.93 -14.30
CA ASN A 231 13.25 -6.49 -15.18
C ASN A 231 13.37 -8.00 -14.94
N GLY A 232 13.22 -8.77 -16.01
CA GLY A 232 13.26 -10.23 -15.95
C GLY A 232 11.95 -10.86 -15.46
N GLN A 233 11.96 -12.19 -15.39
CA GLN A 233 10.76 -13.00 -15.11
C GLN A 233 10.38 -13.00 -13.62
N ALA A 234 11.34 -12.82 -12.70
CA ALA A 234 11.07 -12.80 -11.26
C ALA A 234 10.19 -11.60 -10.85
N ASN A 235 10.44 -10.41 -11.38
CA ASN A 235 9.66 -9.20 -11.05
C ASN A 235 8.55 -8.91 -12.07
N GLN A 236 8.16 -9.90 -12.90
CA GLN A 236 7.13 -9.74 -13.92
C GLN A 236 5.74 -9.71 -13.27
N ILE A 237 4.91 -8.74 -13.66
CA ILE A 237 3.50 -8.70 -13.25
C ILE A 237 2.69 -9.63 -14.16
N GLY A 238 2.01 -10.59 -13.54
CA GLY A 238 1.25 -11.66 -14.17
C GLY A 238 0.05 -12.09 -13.32
N LEU A 239 -0.39 -13.34 -13.45
CA LEU A 239 -1.49 -13.92 -12.69
C LEU A 239 -1.00 -15.20 -12.02
N TYR A 240 -0.33 -15.10 -10.88
CA TYR A 240 0.34 -16.24 -10.23
C TYR A 240 -0.56 -16.87 -9.18
N ARG A 241 -0.51 -18.19 -9.04
CA ARG A 241 -1.29 -18.92 -8.02
C ARG A 241 -0.81 -18.51 -6.62
N ALA A 242 -1.72 -18.05 -5.75
CA ALA A 242 -1.37 -17.61 -4.40
C ALA A 242 -1.63 -18.69 -3.32
N GLY A 243 -2.66 -19.52 -3.48
CA GLY A 243 -2.96 -20.62 -2.54
C GLY A 243 -3.54 -20.18 -1.18
N VAL A 244 -3.80 -18.89 -0.99
CA VAL A 244 -4.35 -18.27 0.25
C VAL A 244 -5.50 -19.08 0.86
N CYS A 245 -6.46 -19.50 0.03
CA CYS A 245 -7.68 -20.21 0.45
C CYS A 245 -7.73 -21.68 0.03
N ASP A 246 -6.57 -22.32 -0.21
CA ASP A 246 -6.51 -23.76 -0.56
C ASP A 246 -7.03 -24.67 0.55
N ASN A 247 -6.93 -24.23 1.81
CA ASN A 247 -7.38 -24.99 2.98
C ASN A 247 -8.84 -24.69 3.37
N ALA A 248 -9.56 -23.87 2.59
CA ALA A 248 -10.99 -23.63 2.80
C ALA A 248 -11.81 -24.87 2.39
N THR A 249 -13.05 -24.98 2.87
CA THR A 249 -13.98 -26.05 2.48
C THR A 249 -15.27 -25.44 1.94
N PRO A 250 -15.50 -25.46 0.61
CA PRO A 250 -14.57 -25.93 -0.44
C PRO A 250 -13.36 -24.99 -0.65
N PRO A 251 -12.24 -25.49 -1.22
CA PRO A 251 -11.09 -24.64 -1.56
C PRO A 251 -11.46 -23.52 -2.53
N VAL A 252 -10.88 -22.34 -2.35
CA VAL A 252 -11.16 -21.18 -3.21
C VAL A 252 -9.92 -20.79 -4.01
N PRO A 253 -9.99 -20.80 -5.36
CA PRO A 253 -8.89 -20.38 -6.18
C PRO A 253 -8.53 -18.88 -6.03
N THR A 254 -7.38 -18.57 -5.43
CA THR A 254 -6.76 -17.24 -5.38
C THR A 254 -5.52 -17.03 -6.26
N TRP A 255 -5.36 -15.80 -6.75
CA TRP A 255 -4.27 -15.35 -7.62
C TRP A 255 -3.65 -14.06 -7.10
N LYS A 256 -2.36 -13.85 -7.38
CA LYS A 256 -1.56 -12.67 -6.98
C LYS A 256 -0.75 -12.10 -8.15
N PRO A 257 -0.30 -10.85 -8.09
CA PRO A 257 0.34 -10.18 -9.23
C PRO A 257 1.78 -10.63 -9.52
N GLU A 258 2.50 -11.12 -8.53
CA GLU A 258 3.93 -11.44 -8.64
C GLU A 258 4.19 -12.92 -8.32
N GLY A 259 5.15 -13.52 -9.03
CA GLY A 259 5.53 -14.93 -8.90
C GLY A 259 6.47 -15.22 -7.72
N ILE A 260 6.79 -14.20 -6.93
CA ILE A 260 7.73 -14.21 -5.81
C ILE A 260 6.98 -13.97 -4.50
N ALA A 261 7.60 -14.26 -3.36
CA ALA A 261 7.04 -13.92 -2.06
C ALA A 261 7.22 -12.42 -1.79
N THR A 262 6.13 -11.75 -1.41
CA THR A 262 6.12 -10.36 -0.95
C THR A 262 5.96 -10.32 0.56
N VAL A 263 6.06 -9.11 1.15
CA VAL A 263 5.75 -8.87 2.56
C VAL A 263 4.34 -9.34 2.96
N MET A 264 3.41 -9.45 2.01
CA MET A 264 2.04 -9.97 2.24
C MET A 264 1.99 -11.50 2.36
N SER A 265 3.05 -12.21 1.98
CA SER A 265 3.19 -13.67 2.15
C SER A 265 4.31 -14.07 3.11
N ASP A 266 5.36 -13.26 3.23
CA ASP A 266 6.54 -13.52 4.06
C ASP A 266 7.10 -12.18 4.57
N ILE A 267 7.11 -11.99 5.90
CA ILE A 267 7.54 -10.73 6.54
C ILE A 267 9.00 -10.35 6.21
N SER A 268 9.85 -11.32 5.87
CA SER A 268 11.24 -11.07 5.49
C SER A 268 11.39 -10.45 4.10
N ALA A 269 10.39 -10.57 3.23
CA ALA A 269 10.41 -10.06 1.87
C ALA A 269 10.06 -8.57 1.77
N GLY A 270 10.50 -7.90 0.70
CA GLY A 270 10.05 -6.56 0.32
C GLY A 270 8.60 -6.52 -0.17
N LEU A 271 8.14 -5.32 -0.54
CA LEU A 271 6.77 -5.13 -1.02
C LEU A 271 6.52 -5.84 -2.37
N GLY A 272 7.52 -5.89 -3.25
CA GLY A 272 7.34 -6.31 -4.64
C GLY A 272 6.93 -5.14 -5.54
N ALA A 273 7.27 -5.24 -6.83
CA ALA A 273 7.14 -4.14 -7.78
C ALA A 273 5.69 -3.72 -8.00
N HIS A 274 4.73 -4.66 -7.89
CA HIS A 274 3.32 -4.35 -8.03
C HIS A 274 2.78 -3.61 -6.80
N ALA A 275 3.06 -4.12 -5.60
CA ALA A 275 2.57 -3.52 -4.37
C ALA A 275 3.17 -2.12 -4.17
N GLU A 276 4.46 -1.93 -4.47
CA GLU A 276 5.12 -0.62 -4.43
C GLU A 276 4.39 0.44 -5.27
N LYS A 277 4.05 0.13 -6.53
CA LYS A 277 3.32 1.04 -7.42
C LYS A 277 1.88 1.27 -6.96
N THR A 278 1.24 0.23 -6.42
CA THR A 278 -0.13 0.30 -5.91
C THR A 278 -0.21 1.20 -4.68
N VAL A 279 0.68 1.00 -3.73
CA VAL A 279 0.79 1.79 -2.51
C VAL A 279 1.11 3.24 -2.83
N ASP A 280 2.07 3.51 -3.73
CA ASP A 280 2.40 4.87 -4.17
C ASP A 280 1.17 5.61 -4.72
N LYS A 281 0.37 4.95 -5.58
CA LYS A 281 -0.88 5.51 -6.11
C LYS A 281 -1.93 5.74 -5.02
N ILE A 282 -2.08 4.81 -4.07
CA ILE A 282 -3.02 4.93 -2.96
C ILE A 282 -2.64 6.13 -2.08
N LEU A 283 -1.36 6.25 -1.71
CA LEU A 283 -0.86 7.35 -0.89
C LEU A 283 -1.05 8.71 -1.59
N LEU A 284 -0.74 8.81 -2.88
CA LEU A 284 -1.05 10.00 -3.69
C LEU A 284 -2.55 10.30 -3.72
N SER A 285 -3.40 9.29 -3.87
CA SER A 285 -4.87 9.46 -3.90
C SER A 285 -5.45 9.95 -2.58
N LYS A 286 -4.78 9.64 -1.46
CA LYS A 286 -5.08 10.16 -0.12
C LYS A 286 -4.66 11.62 0.06
N GLY A 287 -4.00 12.23 -0.92
CA GLY A 287 -3.54 13.62 -0.88
C GLY A 287 -2.17 13.80 -0.20
N ILE A 288 -1.46 12.69 0.06
CA ILE A 288 -0.13 12.73 0.67
C ILE A 288 0.85 13.24 -0.36
N LYS A 289 1.58 14.30 0.00
CA LYS A 289 2.55 14.94 -0.89
C LYS A 289 3.88 14.18 -0.88
N LYS A 290 4.50 14.02 -2.05
CA LYS A 290 5.89 13.57 -2.12
C LYS A 290 6.82 14.67 -1.62
N LYS A 291 7.94 14.28 -1.00
CA LYS A 291 9.03 15.19 -0.64
C LYS A 291 9.57 15.84 -1.91
N LEU A 292 9.87 17.13 -1.86
CA LEU A 292 10.55 17.80 -2.96
C LEU A 292 11.98 17.27 -3.01
N ASP A 293 12.49 16.97 -4.21
CA ASP A 293 13.84 16.40 -4.41
C ASP A 293 14.97 17.27 -3.81
N ASN A 294 14.69 18.54 -3.51
CA ASN A 294 15.62 19.52 -2.94
C ASN A 294 15.73 19.50 -1.41
N GLU A 295 14.81 18.86 -0.67
CA GLU A 295 14.85 18.81 0.82
C GLU A 295 15.73 17.69 1.37
N VAL A 296 16.51 17.08 0.49
CA VAL A 296 17.25 15.87 0.80
C VAL A 296 18.69 16.26 1.02
N PRO A 297 19.27 16.07 2.21
CA PRO A 297 20.70 16.19 2.38
C PRO A 297 21.34 15.20 1.41
N ARG A 298 22.02 15.72 0.38
CA ARG A 298 22.91 14.91 -0.43
C ARG A 298 23.87 14.29 0.57
N ASN A 299 23.85 12.96 0.70
CA ASN A 299 24.93 12.28 1.38
C ASN A 299 26.23 12.83 0.77
N PRO A 300 27.19 13.31 1.57
CA PRO A 300 28.44 13.82 1.02
C PRO A 300 28.98 12.75 0.09
N GLU A 301 29.24 13.13 -1.17
CA GLU A 301 29.84 12.24 -2.15
C GLU A 301 31.01 11.53 -1.46
N VAL A 302 30.92 10.21 -1.36
CA VAL A 302 32.10 9.40 -1.07
C VAL A 302 33.01 9.65 -2.26
N VAL A 303 33.99 10.54 -2.08
CA VAL A 303 35.07 10.75 -3.03
C VAL A 303 35.84 9.44 -3.06
N VAL A 304 35.43 8.54 -3.95
CA VAL A 304 36.22 7.38 -4.31
C VAL A 304 37.41 7.95 -5.06
N GLN A 305 38.55 8.07 -4.36
CA GLN A 305 39.84 8.26 -5.00
C GLN A 305 40.09 7.02 -5.87
N SER A 306 39.73 7.11 -7.15
CA SER A 306 40.11 6.14 -8.15
C SER A 306 41.63 6.23 -8.32
N GLN A 307 42.37 5.29 -7.76
CA GLN A 307 43.73 5.05 -8.18
C GLN A 307 43.70 4.55 -9.63
N SER A 308 44.32 5.34 -10.49
CA SER A 308 44.58 5.10 -11.89
C SER A 308 45.26 3.75 -12.10
N GLN A 309 44.61 2.84 -12.82
CA GLN A 309 45.29 1.88 -13.69
C GLN A 309 44.65 1.92 -15.08
N THR A 310 45.43 2.48 -16.00
CA THR A 310 45.27 2.48 -17.45
C THR A 310 45.25 1.08 -18.04
N HIS A 311 44.30 0.79 -18.93
CA HIS A 311 44.56 0.17 -20.24
C HIS A 311 43.35 0.34 -21.19
N ALA A 312 43.69 0.82 -22.40
CA ALA A 312 43.04 0.77 -23.73
C ALA A 312 41.87 -0.23 -23.93
N GLU A 313 40.89 -0.08 -24.85
CA GLU A 313 40.45 0.90 -25.84
C GLU A 313 39.16 0.31 -26.49
N VAL A 314 38.38 1.14 -27.21
CA VAL A 314 37.37 0.80 -28.25
C VAL A 314 35.94 0.41 -27.81
N GLY A 315 34.98 1.24 -28.22
CA GLY A 315 33.56 0.84 -28.37
C GLY A 315 32.54 1.96 -28.18
N SER A 316 32.53 2.97 -29.06
CA SER A 316 31.54 4.05 -29.08
C SER A 316 30.13 3.54 -29.43
N VAL A 317 29.17 3.70 -28.52
CA VAL A 317 27.75 3.56 -28.83
C VAL A 317 27.01 4.83 -28.41
N SER A 318 26.46 5.50 -29.42
CA SER A 318 25.64 6.71 -29.36
C SER A 318 24.42 6.50 -28.45
N ARG A 319 24.18 7.43 -27.52
CA ARG A 319 22.95 7.53 -26.74
C ARG A 319 22.10 8.65 -27.30
N ASP A 320 21.00 8.29 -27.94
CA ASP A 320 19.92 9.22 -28.27
C ASP A 320 19.21 9.63 -26.97
N ILE A 321 19.32 10.91 -26.63
CA ILE A 321 18.58 11.56 -25.56
C ILE A 321 17.24 12.00 -26.15
N VAL A 322 16.18 11.25 -25.88
CA VAL A 322 14.82 11.69 -26.15
C VAL A 322 14.37 12.56 -24.98
N ASN A 323 14.40 13.88 -25.19
CA ASN A 323 13.71 14.85 -24.34
C ASN A 323 12.21 14.64 -24.48
N ALA A 324 11.53 14.31 -23.38
CA ALA A 324 10.08 14.39 -23.27
C ALA A 324 9.75 15.56 -22.34
N ASP A 325 9.13 16.60 -22.92
CA ASP A 325 8.52 17.71 -22.20
C ASP A 325 7.46 17.20 -21.20
N PRO A 326 7.43 17.70 -19.96
CA PRO A 326 6.31 17.50 -19.07
C PRO A 326 5.22 18.52 -19.40
N ASP A 327 4.12 18.01 -19.97
CA ASP A 327 2.91 18.78 -20.24
C ASP A 327 2.30 19.29 -18.92
N GLN A 328 2.14 20.61 -18.84
CA GLN A 328 1.54 21.31 -17.70
C GLN A 328 0.03 21.43 -17.89
N THR A 329 -0.77 20.85 -16.98
CA THR A 329 -2.08 21.43 -16.61
C THR A 329 -2.47 21.13 -15.15
N VAL A 330 -2.20 22.13 -14.31
CA VAL A 330 -3.07 22.77 -13.28
C VAL A 330 -4.12 21.93 -12.51
N ASN A 331 -3.82 21.76 -11.21
CA ASN A 331 -4.63 21.94 -9.99
C ASN A 331 -6.17 21.82 -10.00
N ASN A 332 -6.67 20.95 -9.10
CA ASN A 332 -7.70 21.31 -8.12
C ASN A 332 -7.74 20.30 -6.95
N SER A 333 -6.88 20.51 -5.94
CA SER A 333 -6.76 19.67 -4.74
C SER A 333 -7.41 20.32 -3.51
N SER A 334 -8.64 19.93 -3.21
CA SER A 334 -9.19 19.83 -1.85
C SER A 334 -10.49 19.03 -1.92
N ARG A 335 -10.75 18.15 -0.93
CA ARG A 335 -11.98 17.33 -0.72
C ARG A 335 -11.98 15.86 -1.18
N GLY A 336 -10.98 15.06 -0.80
CA GLY A 336 -11.00 13.60 -1.00
C GLY A 336 -12.09 12.87 -0.20
N PHE A 337 -12.26 13.20 1.08
CA PHE A 337 -13.26 12.54 1.94
C PHE A 337 -14.69 13.06 1.72
N PHE A 338 -14.85 14.35 1.45
CA PHE A 338 -16.17 14.92 1.19
C PHE A 338 -16.71 14.59 -0.22
N LYS A 339 -15.86 14.42 -1.25
CA LYS A 339 -16.35 14.03 -2.58
C LYS A 339 -16.88 12.61 -2.65
N SER A 340 -16.25 11.64 -1.97
CA SER A 340 -16.77 10.27 -1.94
C SER A 340 -18.10 10.18 -1.18
N PHE A 341 -18.24 10.91 -0.07
CA PHE A 341 -19.50 11.03 0.65
C PHE A 341 -20.60 11.71 -0.17
N PHE A 342 -20.33 12.88 -0.78
CA PHE A 342 -21.34 13.59 -1.57
C PHE A 342 -21.64 12.94 -2.93
N ALA A 343 -20.69 12.23 -3.55
CA ALA A 343 -20.95 11.43 -4.75
C ALA A 343 -21.86 10.24 -4.41
N TRP A 344 -21.61 9.57 -3.29
CA TRP A 344 -22.48 8.50 -2.80
C TRP A 344 -23.87 9.00 -2.41
N VAL A 345 -23.99 10.14 -1.71
CA VAL A 345 -25.27 10.79 -1.39
C VAL A 345 -25.99 11.24 -2.67
N GLY A 346 -25.27 11.77 -3.65
CA GLY A 346 -25.82 12.18 -4.95
C GLY A 346 -26.39 10.99 -5.74
N ASP A 347 -25.68 9.87 -5.78
CA ASP A 347 -26.17 8.65 -6.41
C ASP A 347 -27.36 8.03 -5.67
N LEU A 348 -27.38 8.09 -4.34
CA LEU A 348 -28.51 7.63 -3.51
C LEU A 348 -29.78 8.46 -3.78
N ILE A 349 -29.66 9.79 -3.82
CA ILE A 349 -30.80 10.68 -4.13
C ILE A 349 -31.30 10.43 -5.56
N ARG A 350 -30.40 10.21 -6.52
CA ARG A 350 -30.76 9.90 -7.91
C ARG A 350 -31.49 8.56 -8.03
N GLN A 351 -31.05 7.54 -7.28
CA GLN A 351 -31.73 6.24 -7.24
C GLN A 351 -33.12 6.33 -6.61
N ILE A 352 -33.27 7.10 -5.53
CA ILE A 352 -34.56 7.36 -4.88
C ILE A 352 -35.52 8.11 -5.83
N GLY A 353 -35.03 9.13 -6.56
CA GLY A 353 -35.84 9.87 -7.53
C GLY A 353 -36.33 9.02 -8.71
N ASN A 354 -35.49 8.11 -9.21
CA ASN A 354 -35.85 7.17 -10.28
C ASN A 354 -36.85 6.09 -9.82
N ALA A 355 -36.89 5.78 -8.53
CA ALA A 355 -37.82 4.81 -7.95
C ALA A 355 -39.23 5.40 -7.70
N MET A 356 -39.34 6.71 -7.48
CA MET A 356 -40.63 7.40 -7.26
C MET A 356 -41.32 7.87 -8.55
N THR A 357 -40.65 7.75 -9.70
CA THR A 357 -41.18 8.14 -11.02
C THR A 357 -41.60 6.95 -11.89
N ARG A 358 -41.57 5.74 -11.32
CA ARG A 358 -42.21 4.52 -11.83
C ARG A 358 -43.35 4.16 -10.89
#